data_AF-A0A662FU28-F1
#
_entry.id   AF-A0A662FU28-F1
#
_cell.length_a   1.000
_cell.length_b   1.000
_cell.length_c   1.000
_cell.angle_alpha   90.00
_cell.angle_beta   90.00
_cell.angle_gamma   90.00
#
_symmetry.space_group_name_H-M   'P 1'
#
loop_
_entity.id
_entity.type
_entity.pdbx_description
1 polymer ?
#
loop_
_entity_poly.entity_id
_entity_poly.type
_entity_poly.pdbx_seq_one_letter_code
_entity_poly.pdbx_strand_id
1 'polypeptide(L)'
;MKPNSSIKEYLELSKRVEELEREVMKEIVTYLLVNSDRPDKRTLRAMERELGIPYSKLRRLAGKLIEEGVVVEGSVGTAKPLSVLDLDLALRKGYLKIELSLKSMIRLHNLASPSPVAILGEVKGDEVYRMLPKTPLRLEEKRRVSKILEWMRILPDLPSQEEIIERFKDKWPKEELEYRKKLLEDVKRKLSDKEWRELVELNRELGKWGPFFPMSGGIPELYMPFMRSNTFEQPQDLDRLVVDYMRITGLPRDSIKPLRYTPHLDPWALYYRDVVFELQFKELSEVDDEELRRVIKRVAEKNLKFLIYLVKPLIKDIEKIGVKGVLKKWNRGIPEELKYTEYHILSEVVPLGFASLLVRKLGNKELAEEALKYVKMLVAALIYDYKGEEKESKTLEELAEEVKL
;
A
#
# COMPACT_ATOMS: atom_id res chain seq x y z
N MET A 1 -22.85 -9.28 54.91
CA MET A 1 -22.71 -9.90 53.57
C MET A 1 -21.58 -9.19 52.85
N LYS A 2 -20.57 -9.91 52.32
CA LYS A 2 -19.51 -9.31 51.49
C LYS A 2 -20.11 -9.04 50.09
N PRO A 3 -20.42 -7.78 49.71
CA PRO A 3 -21.07 -7.49 48.43
C PRO A 3 -20.08 -7.51 47.23
N ASN A 4 -18.81 -7.89 47.46
CA ASN A 4 -17.72 -7.60 46.53
C ASN A 4 -17.17 -8.79 45.74
N SER A 5 -17.57 -10.05 45.99
CA SER A 5 -16.93 -11.18 45.26
C SER A 5 -17.54 -11.41 43.88
N SER A 6 -18.86 -11.53 43.76
CA SER A 6 -19.53 -11.82 42.47
C SER A 6 -19.48 -10.65 41.50
N ILE A 7 -19.53 -9.40 41.98
CA ILE A 7 -19.37 -8.21 41.12
C ILE A 7 -17.94 -8.13 40.58
N LYS A 8 -16.94 -8.40 41.42
CA LYS A 8 -15.53 -8.42 41.00
C LYS A 8 -15.27 -9.52 39.97
N GLU A 9 -15.81 -10.72 40.21
CA GLU A 9 -15.73 -11.85 39.28
C GLU A 9 -16.41 -11.54 37.94
N TYR A 10 -17.59 -10.90 37.96
CA TYR A 10 -18.27 -10.43 36.74
C TYR A 10 -17.42 -9.42 35.96
N LEU A 11 -16.83 -8.42 36.62
CA LEU A 11 -15.99 -7.41 35.97
C LEU A 11 -14.70 -8.03 35.40
N GLU A 12 -14.08 -8.98 36.09
CA GLU A 12 -12.93 -9.73 35.59
C GLU A 12 -13.29 -10.60 34.38
N LEU A 13 -14.45 -11.27 34.41
CA LEU A 13 -14.97 -12.04 33.28
C LEU A 13 -15.25 -11.11 32.09
N SER A 14 -15.85 -9.94 32.32
CA SER A 14 -16.13 -8.95 31.26
C SER A 14 -14.86 -8.50 30.56
N LYS A 15 -13.81 -8.16 31.33
CA LYS A 15 -12.50 -7.79 30.77
C LYS A 15 -11.89 -8.91 29.91
N ARG A 16 -11.94 -10.14 30.41
CA ARG A 16 -11.46 -11.32 29.65
C ARG A 16 -12.26 -11.52 28.36
N VAL A 17 -13.57 -11.32 28.40
CA VAL A 17 -14.43 -11.41 27.20
C VAL A 17 -14.07 -10.30 26.22
N GLU A 18 -13.85 -9.07 26.66
CA GLU A 18 -13.42 -7.96 25.80
C GLU A 18 -12.06 -8.23 25.13
N GLU A 19 -11.10 -8.78 25.87
CA GLU A 19 -9.80 -9.20 25.33
C GLU A 19 -9.97 -10.29 24.27
N LEU A 20 -10.78 -11.32 24.54
CA LEU A 20 -11.08 -12.39 23.58
C LEU A 20 -11.82 -11.86 22.35
N GLU A 21 -12.78 -10.95 22.52
CA GLU A 21 -13.47 -10.29 21.41
C GLU A 21 -12.49 -9.54 20.52
N ARG A 22 -11.50 -8.87 21.12
CA ARG A 22 -10.44 -8.18 20.38
C ARG A 22 -9.58 -9.15 19.58
N GLU A 23 -9.24 -10.31 20.13
CA GLU A 23 -8.53 -11.36 19.37
C GLU A 23 -9.38 -11.91 18.22
N VAL A 24 -10.68 -12.13 18.42
CA VAL A 24 -11.57 -12.56 17.33
C VAL A 24 -11.69 -11.47 16.25
N MET A 25 -11.76 -10.20 16.62
CA MET A 25 -11.75 -9.10 15.67
C MET A 25 -10.46 -9.05 14.85
N LYS A 26 -9.30 -9.38 15.44
CA LYS A 26 -8.04 -9.50 14.68
C LYS A 26 -8.12 -10.57 13.59
N GLU A 27 -8.68 -11.73 13.92
CA GLU A 27 -8.84 -12.83 12.96
C GLU A 27 -9.84 -12.46 11.84
N ILE A 28 -10.91 -11.73 12.18
CA ILE A 28 -11.87 -11.20 11.19
C ILE A 28 -11.17 -10.24 10.21
N VAL A 29 -10.46 -9.22 10.71
CA VAL A 29 -9.78 -8.24 9.83
C VAL A 29 -8.74 -8.92 8.95
N THR A 30 -7.97 -9.87 9.50
CA THR A 30 -6.98 -10.66 8.76
C THR A 30 -7.64 -11.48 7.65
N TYR A 31 -8.77 -12.14 7.95
CA TYR A 31 -9.52 -12.91 6.97
C TYR A 31 -10.03 -12.04 5.81
N LEU A 32 -10.54 -10.85 6.11
CA LEU A 32 -11.02 -9.91 5.09
C LEU A 32 -9.90 -9.46 4.15
N LEU A 33 -8.69 -9.22 4.67
CA LEU A 33 -7.53 -8.84 3.85
C LEU A 33 -7.05 -9.98 2.96
N VAL A 34 -6.94 -11.20 3.51
CA VAL A 34 -6.52 -12.38 2.72
C VAL A 34 -7.51 -12.69 1.59
N ASN A 35 -8.80 -12.37 1.79
CA ASN A 35 -9.86 -12.58 0.82
C ASN A 35 -10.27 -11.29 0.10
N SER A 36 -9.43 -10.25 0.10
CA SER A 36 -9.83 -8.93 -0.41
C SER A 36 -10.32 -8.99 -1.87
N ASP A 37 -9.76 -9.89 -2.69
CA ASP A 37 -10.14 -10.08 -4.10
C ASP A 37 -11.21 -11.18 -4.31
N ARG A 38 -11.81 -11.69 -3.24
CA ARG A 38 -12.89 -12.69 -3.27
C ARG A 38 -14.15 -12.18 -2.55
N PRO A 39 -14.96 -11.34 -3.21
CA PRO A 39 -16.19 -10.78 -2.63
C PRO A 39 -17.13 -11.84 -2.06
N ASP A 40 -17.23 -12.97 -2.75
CA ASP A 40 -18.04 -14.13 -2.39
C ASP A 40 -17.64 -14.74 -1.03
N LYS A 41 -16.36 -14.61 -0.65
CA LYS A 41 -15.84 -15.08 0.63
C LYS A 41 -15.98 -14.06 1.76
N ARG A 42 -16.25 -12.79 1.46
CA ARG A 42 -16.28 -11.69 2.44
C ARG A 42 -17.67 -11.34 2.97
N THR A 43 -18.68 -12.15 2.69
CA THR A 43 -20.01 -11.98 3.29
C THR A 43 -20.08 -12.59 4.69
N LEU A 44 -20.93 -12.07 5.57
CA LEU A 44 -21.14 -12.65 6.91
C LEU A 44 -21.48 -14.15 6.88
N ARG A 45 -22.23 -14.61 5.86
CA ARG A 45 -22.58 -16.03 5.68
C ARG A 45 -21.40 -16.89 5.24
N ALA A 46 -20.55 -16.37 4.36
CA ALA A 46 -19.34 -17.08 3.97
C ALA A 46 -18.37 -17.17 5.15
N MET A 47 -18.15 -16.06 5.85
CA MET A 47 -17.30 -15.99 7.03
C MET A 47 -17.81 -16.86 8.18
N GLU A 48 -19.12 -16.95 8.42
CA GLU A 48 -19.69 -17.89 9.40
C GLU A 48 -19.24 -19.33 9.15
N ARG A 49 -19.29 -19.78 7.88
CA ARG A 49 -18.89 -21.14 7.49
C ARG A 49 -17.40 -21.38 7.60
N GLU A 50 -16.59 -20.37 7.26
CA GLU A 50 -15.13 -20.51 7.14
C GLU A 50 -14.42 -20.26 8.49
N LEU A 51 -14.91 -19.32 9.30
CA LEU A 51 -14.34 -18.97 10.60
C LEU A 51 -14.98 -19.77 11.76
N GLY A 52 -16.12 -20.43 11.53
CA GLY A 52 -16.86 -21.16 12.57
C GLY A 52 -17.48 -20.26 13.64
N ILE A 53 -17.57 -18.95 13.40
CA ILE A 53 -18.17 -17.98 14.32
C ILE A 53 -19.67 -17.88 14.03
N PRO A 54 -20.56 -18.09 15.03
CA PRO A 54 -22.00 -17.98 14.83
C PRO A 54 -22.41 -16.62 14.22
N TYR A 55 -23.33 -16.61 13.26
CA TYR A 55 -23.74 -15.41 12.52
C TYR A 55 -24.06 -14.21 13.43
N SER A 56 -24.80 -14.42 14.52
CA SER A 56 -25.19 -13.35 15.45
C SER A 56 -23.99 -12.69 16.12
N LYS A 57 -23.00 -13.49 16.55
CA LYS A 57 -21.75 -12.99 17.14
C LYS A 57 -20.90 -12.29 16.09
N LEU A 58 -20.77 -12.89 14.90
CA LEU A 58 -20.00 -12.31 13.81
C LEU A 58 -20.58 -10.97 13.38
N ARG A 59 -21.91 -10.86 13.21
CA ARG A 59 -22.61 -9.62 12.87
C ARG A 59 -22.33 -8.52 13.89
N ARG A 60 -22.35 -8.84 15.19
CA ARG A 60 -22.07 -7.87 16.26
C ARG A 60 -20.62 -7.38 16.22
N LEU A 61 -19.65 -8.30 16.08
CA LEU A 61 -18.22 -7.96 16.05
C LEU A 61 -17.86 -7.18 14.77
N ALA A 62 -18.40 -7.59 13.61
CA ALA A 62 -18.27 -6.84 12.37
C ALA A 62 -18.93 -5.46 12.48
N GLY A 63 -20.08 -5.35 13.15
CA GLY A 63 -20.75 -4.07 13.46
C GLY A 63 -19.84 -3.11 14.22
N LYS A 64 -19.15 -3.58 15.27
CA LYS A 64 -18.16 -2.78 16.00
C LYS A 64 -17.03 -2.28 15.08
N LEU A 65 -16.47 -3.15 14.24
CA LEU A 65 -15.42 -2.78 13.27
C LEU A 65 -15.91 -1.75 12.24
N ILE A 66 -17.19 -1.79 11.84
CA ILE A 66 -17.81 -0.82 10.95
C ILE A 66 -18.06 0.52 11.67
N GLU A 67 -18.51 0.48 12.92
CA GLU A 67 -18.68 1.68 13.75
C GLU A 67 -17.35 2.40 13.98
N GLU A 68 -16.28 1.65 14.20
CA GLU A 68 -14.92 2.19 14.34
C GLU A 68 -14.32 2.69 13.03
N GLY A 69 -14.93 2.37 11.87
CA GLY A 69 -14.44 2.78 10.54
C GLY A 69 -13.29 1.92 9.99
N VAL A 70 -12.99 0.79 10.63
CA VAL A 70 -11.96 -0.16 10.17
C VAL A 70 -12.48 -1.00 8.99
N VAL A 71 -13.78 -1.32 8.99
CA VAL A 71 -14.45 -2.13 7.96
C VAL A 71 -15.60 -1.35 7.35
N VAL A 72 -15.89 -1.61 6.07
CA VAL A 72 -17.06 -1.09 5.35
C VAL A 72 -17.85 -2.24 4.73
N GLU A 73 -19.17 -2.06 4.62
CA GLU A 73 -20.06 -2.97 3.91
C GLU A 73 -20.25 -2.49 2.46
N GLY A 74 -19.88 -3.31 1.49
CA GLY A 74 -20.14 -3.07 0.07
C GLY A 74 -21.50 -3.64 -0.37
N SER A 75 -21.85 -3.41 -1.63
CA SER A 75 -23.09 -3.91 -2.23
C SER A 75 -22.84 -4.48 -3.63
N VAL A 76 -23.13 -5.77 -3.80
CA VAL A 76 -22.99 -6.51 -5.05
C VAL A 76 -24.28 -7.29 -5.31
N GLY A 77 -25.20 -6.69 -6.07
CA GLY A 77 -26.56 -7.22 -6.19
C GLY A 77 -27.22 -7.30 -4.80
N THR A 78 -27.57 -8.52 -4.36
CA THR A 78 -28.12 -8.78 -3.02
C THR A 78 -27.06 -9.18 -1.98
N ALA A 79 -25.82 -9.42 -2.41
CA ALA A 79 -24.73 -9.78 -1.52
C ALA A 79 -24.10 -8.54 -0.88
N LYS A 80 -23.72 -8.67 0.39
CA LYS A 80 -23.10 -7.62 1.19
C LYS A 80 -21.70 -8.03 1.65
N PRO A 81 -20.68 -7.92 0.78
CA PRO A 81 -19.31 -8.22 1.16
C PRO A 81 -18.76 -7.14 2.10
N LEU A 82 -17.96 -7.54 3.08
CA LEU A 82 -17.24 -6.65 3.98
C LEU A 82 -15.82 -6.39 3.44
N SER A 83 -15.30 -5.19 3.62
CA SER A 83 -13.96 -4.80 3.17
C SER A 83 -13.24 -4.02 4.27
N VAL A 84 -11.93 -4.25 4.45
CA VAL A 84 -11.12 -3.37 5.30
C VAL A 84 -10.98 -2.03 4.61
N LEU A 85 -11.41 -0.97 5.28
CA LEU A 85 -11.43 0.39 4.77
C LEU A 85 -10.12 1.13 5.10
N ASP A 86 -9.65 0.98 6.34
CA ASP A 86 -8.54 1.75 6.89
C ASP A 86 -7.50 0.85 7.53
N LEU A 87 -6.42 0.62 6.79
CA LEU A 87 -5.30 -0.22 7.22
C LEU A 87 -4.51 0.41 8.37
N ASP A 88 -4.31 1.72 8.32
CA ASP A 88 -3.55 2.47 9.31
C ASP A 88 -4.26 2.44 10.66
N LEU A 89 -5.57 2.68 10.66
CA LEU A 89 -6.41 2.57 11.84
C LEU A 89 -6.42 1.14 12.41
N ALA A 90 -6.47 0.13 11.54
CA ALA A 90 -6.41 -1.26 11.98
C ALA A 90 -5.07 -1.60 12.66
N LEU A 91 -3.95 -1.04 12.19
CA LEU A 91 -2.63 -1.17 12.85
C LEU A 91 -2.61 -0.43 14.19
N ARG A 92 -3.06 0.83 14.26
CA ARG A 92 -3.10 1.63 15.50
C ARG A 92 -3.95 0.99 16.58
N LYS A 93 -5.13 0.47 16.21
CA LYS A 93 -6.04 -0.23 17.12
C LYS A 93 -5.56 -1.65 17.44
N GLY A 94 -4.49 -2.13 16.80
CA GLY A 94 -3.95 -3.47 17.01
C GLY A 94 -4.90 -4.56 16.56
N TYR A 95 -5.73 -4.32 15.54
CA TYR A 95 -6.59 -5.35 14.92
C TYR A 95 -5.89 -6.14 13.83
N LEU A 96 -4.62 -5.87 13.55
CA LEU A 96 -3.83 -6.63 12.60
C LEU A 96 -2.79 -7.46 13.32
N LYS A 97 -2.88 -8.77 13.10
CA LYS A 97 -1.92 -9.74 13.61
C LYS A 97 -0.83 -9.95 12.57
N ILE A 98 0.07 -8.99 12.48
CA ILE A 98 1.24 -9.05 11.59
C ILE A 98 2.55 -8.93 12.36
N GLU A 99 3.53 -9.71 11.93
CA GLU A 99 4.91 -9.53 12.39
C GLU A 99 5.42 -8.17 11.92
N LEU A 100 6.18 -7.50 12.79
CA LEU A 100 6.89 -6.27 12.44
C LEU A 100 8.08 -6.62 11.54
N SER A 101 7.80 -6.91 10.27
CA SER A 101 8.81 -7.21 9.25
C SER A 101 8.44 -6.59 7.92
N LEU A 102 9.44 -6.19 7.14
CA LEU A 102 9.24 -5.51 5.87
C LEU A 102 8.37 -6.33 4.91
N LYS A 103 8.63 -7.65 4.84
CA LYS A 103 7.87 -8.57 3.99
C LYS A 103 6.39 -8.66 4.38
N SER A 104 6.09 -8.70 5.69
CA SER A 104 4.72 -8.70 6.19
C SER A 104 4.00 -7.39 5.87
N MET A 105 4.68 -6.26 6.03
CA MET A 105 4.15 -4.94 5.67
C MET A 105 3.87 -4.81 4.17
N ILE A 106 4.81 -5.18 3.30
CA ILE A 106 4.59 -5.13 1.83
C ILE A 106 3.40 -6.00 1.44
N ARG A 107 3.33 -7.23 1.97
CA ARG A 107 2.20 -8.12 1.70
C ARG A 107 0.86 -7.50 2.11
N LEU A 108 0.82 -6.86 3.27
CA LEU A 108 -0.36 -6.19 3.79
C LEU A 108 -0.84 -5.06 2.87
N HIS A 109 0.08 -4.17 2.45
CA HIS A 109 -0.24 -3.08 1.52
C HIS A 109 -0.69 -3.59 0.14
N ASN A 110 -0.08 -4.68 -0.36
CA ASN A 110 -0.49 -5.30 -1.62
C ASN A 110 -1.91 -5.87 -1.53
N LEU A 111 -2.25 -6.57 -0.44
CA LEU A 111 -3.60 -7.12 -0.23
C LEU A 111 -4.67 -6.03 -0.07
N ALA A 112 -4.30 -4.88 0.50
CA ALA A 112 -5.18 -3.73 0.68
C ALA A 112 -5.35 -2.90 -0.60
N SER A 113 -4.50 -3.10 -1.62
CA SER A 113 -4.57 -2.32 -2.84
C SER A 113 -5.87 -2.57 -3.61
N PRO A 114 -6.47 -1.54 -4.23
CA PRO A 114 -7.68 -1.70 -5.00
C PRO A 114 -7.42 -2.56 -6.25
N SER A 115 -8.41 -3.38 -6.63
CA SER A 115 -8.37 -4.10 -7.90
C SER A 115 -8.60 -3.11 -9.05
N PRO A 116 -7.87 -3.22 -10.17
CA PRO A 116 -8.09 -2.38 -11.35
C PRO A 116 -9.35 -2.79 -12.13
N VAL A 117 -10.02 -3.87 -11.72
CA VAL A 117 -11.21 -4.43 -12.35
C VAL A 117 -12.29 -4.75 -11.33
N ALA A 118 -13.54 -4.75 -11.78
CA ALA A 118 -14.65 -5.27 -11.00
C ALA A 118 -14.53 -6.80 -10.84
N ILE A 119 -14.49 -7.30 -9.60
CA ILE A 119 -14.51 -8.74 -9.33
C ILE A 119 -15.90 -9.08 -8.81
N LEU A 120 -16.61 -9.96 -9.53
CA LEU A 120 -18.01 -10.31 -9.26
C LEU A 120 -18.96 -9.09 -9.13
N GLY A 121 -18.60 -7.94 -9.71
CA GLY A 121 -19.39 -6.70 -9.61
C GLY A 121 -19.00 -5.78 -8.44
N GLU A 122 -18.12 -6.20 -7.54
CA GLU A 122 -17.51 -5.29 -6.55
C GLU A 122 -16.38 -4.49 -7.19
N VAL A 123 -16.45 -3.17 -7.07
CA VAL A 123 -15.35 -2.27 -7.45
C VAL A 123 -14.88 -1.57 -6.18
N LYS A 124 -13.61 -1.80 -5.78
CA LYS A 124 -13.04 -1.18 -4.59
C LYS A 124 -12.74 0.30 -4.89
N GLY A 125 -13.38 1.23 -4.18
CA GLY A 125 -13.06 2.66 -4.21
C GLY A 125 -13.74 3.50 -5.31
N ASP A 126 -14.82 3.02 -5.93
CA ASP A 126 -15.37 3.60 -7.17
C ASP A 126 -16.57 4.54 -7.00
N GLU A 127 -16.98 4.84 -5.77
CA GLU A 127 -18.21 5.59 -5.51
C GLU A 127 -18.15 7.02 -6.07
N VAL A 128 -16.97 7.66 -6.00
CA VAL A 128 -16.74 9.02 -6.54
C VAL A 128 -16.61 9.01 -8.06
N TYR A 129 -15.95 8.02 -8.65
CA TYR A 129 -15.76 7.93 -10.11
C TYR A 129 -17.06 7.71 -10.88
N ARG A 130 -18.04 7.04 -10.28
CA ARG A 130 -19.35 6.79 -10.91
C ARG A 130 -20.14 8.06 -11.20
N MET A 131 -19.84 9.16 -10.50
CA MET A 131 -20.49 10.46 -10.71
C MET A 131 -19.76 11.32 -11.76
N LEU A 132 -18.55 10.93 -12.17
CA LEU A 132 -17.77 11.66 -13.16
C LEU A 132 -18.00 11.09 -14.57
N PRO A 133 -17.83 11.91 -15.63
CA PRO A 133 -17.81 11.40 -17.00
C PRO A 133 -16.75 10.30 -17.16
N LYS A 134 -17.19 9.11 -17.59
CA LYS A 134 -16.36 7.89 -17.59
C LYS A 134 -15.31 7.84 -18.70
N THR A 135 -15.48 8.63 -19.75
CA THR A 135 -14.56 8.63 -20.89
C THR A 135 -13.60 9.81 -20.77
N PRO A 136 -12.29 9.59 -20.55
CA PRO A 136 -11.33 10.68 -20.56
C PRO A 136 -11.29 11.30 -21.96
N LEU A 137 -11.34 12.64 -22.02
CA LEU A 137 -10.91 13.39 -23.19
C LEU A 137 -9.42 13.04 -23.41
N ARG A 138 -9.01 12.67 -24.63
CA ARG A 138 -7.63 12.22 -24.98
C ARG A 138 -7.23 10.79 -24.55
N LEU A 139 -8.13 9.82 -24.73
CA LEU A 139 -7.88 8.39 -24.42
C LEU A 139 -6.65 7.80 -25.13
N GLU A 140 -6.42 8.12 -26.40
CA GLU A 140 -5.30 7.58 -27.18
C GLU A 140 -3.94 8.07 -26.65
N GLU A 141 -3.87 9.35 -26.31
CA GLU A 141 -2.70 9.97 -25.71
C GLU A 141 -2.39 9.38 -24.33
N LYS A 142 -3.40 9.24 -23.46
CA LYS A 142 -3.24 8.55 -22.16
C LYS A 142 -2.72 7.12 -22.38
N ARG A 143 -3.32 6.38 -23.32
CA ARG A 143 -2.89 5.01 -23.65
C ARG A 143 -1.46 4.94 -24.15
N ARG A 144 -0.98 5.90 -24.95
CA ARG A 144 0.41 5.94 -25.43
C ARG A 144 1.38 6.11 -24.25
N VAL A 145 1.14 7.07 -23.38
CA VAL A 145 1.99 7.29 -22.19
C VAL A 145 1.99 6.07 -21.27
N SER A 146 0.81 5.49 -20.97
CA SER A 146 0.70 4.30 -20.14
C SER A 146 1.42 3.09 -20.75
N LYS A 147 1.33 2.89 -22.08
CA LYS A 147 2.04 1.80 -22.76
C LYS A 147 3.56 1.94 -22.68
N ILE A 148 4.09 3.14 -22.88
CA ILE A 148 5.54 3.38 -22.80
C ILE A 148 6.02 3.16 -21.37
N LEU A 149 5.34 3.72 -20.37
CA LEU A 149 5.68 3.53 -18.96
C LEU A 149 5.62 2.05 -18.57
N GLU A 150 4.53 1.34 -18.91
CA GLU A 150 4.37 -0.07 -18.58
C GLU A 150 5.45 -0.93 -19.26
N TRP A 151 5.81 -0.59 -20.50
CA TRP A 151 6.91 -1.25 -21.20
C TRP A 151 8.26 -1.03 -20.52
N MET A 152 8.60 0.21 -20.17
CA MET A 152 9.83 0.54 -19.44
C MET A 152 9.90 -0.15 -18.06
N ARG A 153 8.74 -0.34 -17.42
CA ARG A 153 8.62 -0.97 -16.11
C ARG A 153 8.82 -2.49 -16.16
N ILE A 154 8.19 -3.17 -17.12
CA ILE A 154 8.21 -4.64 -17.23
C ILE A 154 9.53 -5.13 -17.82
N LEU A 155 10.14 -4.37 -18.73
CA LEU A 155 11.30 -4.82 -19.51
C LEU A 155 12.46 -5.34 -18.64
N PRO A 156 12.85 -4.70 -17.52
CA PRO A 156 13.87 -5.22 -16.61
C PRO A 156 13.48 -6.48 -15.83
N ASP A 157 12.20 -6.81 -15.72
CA ASP A 157 11.70 -8.00 -15.00
C ASP A 157 11.74 -9.25 -15.90
N LEU A 158 11.68 -9.07 -17.22
CA LEU A 158 11.55 -10.14 -18.20
C LEU A 158 12.64 -11.22 -18.12
N PRO A 159 13.93 -10.93 -17.86
CA PRO A 159 14.93 -11.98 -17.73
C PRO A 159 14.60 -13.04 -16.67
N SER A 160 13.94 -12.66 -15.57
CA SER A 160 13.54 -13.59 -14.50
C SER A 160 12.40 -14.54 -14.91
N GLN A 161 11.67 -14.22 -15.99
CA GLN A 161 10.52 -15.02 -16.42
C GLN A 161 10.92 -16.40 -16.92
N GLU A 162 12.14 -16.58 -17.43
CA GLU A 162 12.63 -17.90 -17.85
C GLU A 162 12.67 -18.89 -16.67
N GLU A 163 13.24 -18.45 -15.55
CA GLU A 163 13.31 -19.23 -14.31
C GLU A 163 11.91 -19.48 -13.72
N ILE A 164 11.05 -18.46 -13.75
CA ILE A 164 9.67 -18.56 -13.25
C ILE A 164 8.86 -19.56 -14.08
N ILE A 165 8.92 -19.50 -15.42
CA ILE A 165 8.23 -20.44 -16.30
C ILE A 165 8.66 -21.87 -15.98
N GLU A 166 9.98 -22.11 -15.85
CA GLU A 166 10.50 -23.44 -15.55
C GLU A 166 10.05 -23.92 -14.17
N ARG A 167 10.10 -23.06 -13.15
CA ARG A 167 9.70 -23.37 -11.78
C ARG A 167 8.20 -23.67 -11.63
N PHE A 168 7.35 -23.05 -12.44
CA PHE A 168 5.90 -23.12 -12.32
C PHE A 168 5.19 -23.84 -13.48
N LYS A 169 5.94 -24.45 -14.40
CA LYS A 169 5.41 -25.16 -15.59
C LYS A 169 4.35 -26.21 -15.28
N ASP A 170 4.43 -26.85 -14.12
CA ASP A 170 3.49 -27.91 -13.71
C ASP A 170 2.33 -27.38 -12.84
N LYS A 171 2.37 -26.10 -12.45
CA LYS A 171 1.39 -25.47 -11.53
C LYS A 171 0.48 -24.47 -12.20
N TRP A 172 0.94 -23.86 -13.30
CA TRP A 172 0.19 -22.82 -14.00
C TRP A 172 -0.69 -23.39 -15.12
N PRO A 173 -1.79 -22.69 -15.46
CA PRO A 173 -2.56 -22.99 -16.67
C PRO A 173 -1.65 -22.95 -17.91
N LYS A 174 -1.95 -23.80 -18.90
CA LYS A 174 -1.16 -23.90 -20.13
C LYS A 174 -1.17 -22.58 -20.91
N GLU A 175 -2.31 -21.90 -20.91
CA GLU A 175 -2.53 -20.62 -21.58
C GLU A 175 -1.62 -19.52 -21.01
N GLU A 176 -1.41 -19.52 -19.69
CA GLU A 176 -0.52 -18.58 -19.01
C GLU A 176 0.95 -18.82 -19.38
N LEU A 177 1.35 -20.10 -19.42
CA LEU A 177 2.72 -20.49 -19.82
C LEU A 177 3.00 -20.13 -21.28
N GLU A 178 2.05 -20.37 -22.18
CA GLU A 178 2.16 -20.02 -23.59
C GLU A 178 2.25 -18.51 -23.80
N TYR A 179 1.39 -17.74 -23.12
CA TYR A 179 1.43 -16.28 -23.15
C TYR A 179 2.80 -15.73 -22.75
N ARG A 180 3.36 -16.21 -21.63
CA ARG A 180 4.67 -15.73 -21.15
C ARG A 180 5.83 -16.12 -22.06
N LYS A 181 5.83 -17.34 -22.58
CA LYS A 181 6.86 -17.79 -23.54
C LYS A 181 6.85 -16.93 -24.81
N LYS A 182 5.66 -16.71 -25.37
CA LYS A 182 5.49 -15.86 -26.55
C LYS A 182 5.96 -14.43 -26.31
N LEU A 183 5.61 -13.85 -25.15
CA LEU A 183 6.08 -12.53 -24.76
C LEU A 183 7.61 -12.46 -24.74
N LEU A 184 8.29 -13.43 -24.12
CA LEU A 184 9.77 -13.45 -24.08
C LEU A 184 10.39 -13.56 -25.47
N GLU A 185 9.86 -14.44 -26.32
CA GLU A 185 10.33 -14.58 -27.71
C GLU A 185 10.17 -13.29 -28.51
N ASP A 186 9.00 -12.66 -28.43
CA ASP A 186 8.69 -11.41 -29.13
C ASP A 186 9.64 -10.28 -28.71
N VAL A 187 10.05 -10.26 -27.44
CA VAL A 187 10.94 -9.23 -26.89
C VAL A 187 12.38 -9.48 -27.28
N LYS A 188 12.85 -10.72 -27.16
CA LYS A 188 14.20 -11.09 -27.61
C LYS A 188 14.42 -10.85 -29.10
N ARG A 189 13.37 -10.98 -29.92
CA ARG A 189 13.43 -10.64 -31.36
C ARG A 189 13.58 -9.14 -31.63
N LYS A 190 13.14 -8.28 -30.71
CA LYS A 190 13.16 -6.81 -30.85
C LYS A 190 14.42 -6.17 -30.28
N LEU A 191 15.16 -6.89 -29.44
CA LEU A 191 16.36 -6.42 -28.80
C LEU A 191 17.60 -7.05 -29.42
N SER A 192 18.69 -6.31 -29.43
CA SER A 192 20.01 -6.86 -29.70
C SER A 192 20.49 -7.75 -28.54
N ASP A 193 21.42 -8.65 -28.83
CA ASP A 193 22.09 -9.49 -27.81
C ASP A 193 22.77 -8.66 -26.72
N LYS A 194 23.19 -7.43 -27.04
CA LYS A 194 23.79 -6.50 -26.09
C LYS A 194 22.73 -5.97 -25.13
N GLU A 195 21.62 -5.45 -25.64
CA GLU A 195 20.51 -4.94 -24.82
C GLU A 195 19.93 -6.03 -23.92
N TRP A 196 19.79 -7.26 -24.43
CA TRP A 196 19.34 -8.38 -23.60
C TRP A 196 20.32 -8.68 -22.46
N ARG A 197 21.64 -8.66 -22.72
CA ARG A 197 22.67 -8.87 -21.68
C ARG A 197 22.63 -7.77 -20.61
N GLU A 198 22.46 -6.52 -21.03
CA GLU A 198 22.30 -5.38 -20.11
C GLU A 198 21.05 -5.54 -19.23
N LEU A 199 19.94 -6.04 -19.79
CA LEU A 199 18.74 -6.35 -19.00
C LEU A 199 18.96 -7.49 -18.01
N VAL A 200 19.70 -8.53 -18.39
CA VAL A 200 20.04 -9.64 -17.47
C VAL A 200 20.90 -9.13 -16.30
N GLU A 201 21.88 -8.26 -16.57
CA GLU A 201 22.69 -7.65 -15.52
C GLU A 201 21.85 -6.74 -14.61
N LEU A 202 21.02 -5.89 -15.21
CA LEU A 202 20.07 -5.06 -14.47
C LEU A 202 19.17 -5.91 -13.58
N ASN A 203 18.54 -6.97 -14.11
CA ASN A 203 17.67 -7.86 -13.38
C ASN A 203 18.35 -8.47 -12.15
N ARG A 204 19.61 -8.91 -12.28
CA ARG A 204 20.41 -9.40 -11.15
C ARG A 204 20.66 -8.31 -10.10
N GLU A 205 20.95 -7.09 -10.54
CA GLU A 205 21.12 -5.95 -9.64
C GLU A 205 19.82 -5.60 -8.89
N LEU A 206 18.66 -5.66 -9.57
CA LEU A 206 17.35 -5.44 -8.96
C LEU A 206 17.06 -6.43 -7.82
N GLY A 207 17.70 -7.61 -7.82
CA GLY A 207 17.67 -8.55 -6.69
C GLY A 207 18.12 -7.94 -5.35
N LYS A 208 18.93 -6.87 -5.35
CA LYS A 208 19.33 -6.12 -4.13
C LYS A 208 18.18 -5.41 -3.43
N TRP A 209 17.07 -5.18 -4.12
CA TRP A 209 15.85 -4.61 -3.55
C TRP A 209 15.03 -5.64 -2.76
N GLY A 210 15.54 -6.87 -2.57
CA GLY A 210 14.98 -7.85 -1.65
C GLY A 210 13.49 -8.12 -1.92
N PRO A 211 12.58 -7.95 -0.95
CA PRO A 211 11.17 -8.27 -1.09
C PRO A 211 10.41 -7.33 -2.05
N PHE A 212 10.94 -6.15 -2.37
CA PHE A 212 10.28 -5.25 -3.32
C PHE A 212 10.29 -5.81 -4.74
N PHE A 213 11.39 -6.43 -5.16
CA PHE A 213 11.55 -6.91 -6.53
C PHE A 213 10.56 -8.03 -6.93
N PRO A 214 10.43 -9.15 -6.19
CA PRO A 214 9.48 -10.20 -6.51
C PRO A 214 8.01 -9.80 -6.25
N MET A 215 7.78 -8.71 -5.50
CA MET A 215 6.44 -8.14 -5.25
C MET A 215 6.17 -6.89 -6.10
N SER A 216 6.99 -6.65 -7.12
CA SER A 216 6.86 -5.51 -8.02
C SER A 216 5.70 -5.69 -9.01
N GLY A 217 5.27 -4.60 -9.64
CA GLY A 217 4.05 -4.55 -10.42
C GLY A 217 3.56 -3.12 -10.62
N GLY A 218 2.65 -2.91 -11.58
CA GLY A 218 2.13 -1.57 -11.87
C GLY A 218 1.47 -0.90 -10.65
N ILE A 219 0.71 -1.66 -9.87
CA ILE A 219 0.08 -1.14 -8.64
C ILE A 219 1.13 -0.81 -7.57
N PRO A 220 2.01 -1.74 -7.12
CA PRO A 220 3.02 -1.40 -6.11
C PRO A 220 3.96 -0.26 -6.51
N GLU A 221 4.42 -0.23 -7.76
CA GLU A 221 5.43 0.73 -8.24
C GLU A 221 4.85 2.11 -8.57
N LEU A 222 3.57 2.21 -8.93
CA LEU A 222 2.96 3.48 -9.34
C LEU A 222 1.88 3.95 -8.36
N TYR A 223 1.01 3.06 -7.88
CA TYR A 223 -0.06 3.47 -6.98
C TYR A 223 0.54 3.90 -5.66
N MET A 224 1.22 3.01 -4.92
CA MET A 224 1.63 3.30 -3.55
C MET A 224 2.47 4.60 -3.42
N PRO A 225 3.47 4.87 -4.28
CA PRO A 225 4.21 6.14 -4.24
C PRO A 225 3.35 7.37 -4.52
N PHE A 226 2.47 7.31 -5.52
CA PHE A 226 1.58 8.44 -5.87
C PHE A 226 0.50 8.68 -4.83
N MET A 227 -0.12 7.61 -4.33
CA MET A 227 -1.08 7.64 -3.22
C MET A 227 -0.43 8.36 -2.03
N ARG A 228 0.75 7.91 -1.60
CA ARG A 228 1.47 8.47 -0.45
C ARG A 228 1.87 9.94 -0.64
N SER A 229 2.33 10.31 -1.84
CA SER A 229 2.80 11.68 -2.14
C SER A 229 1.67 12.69 -2.32
N ASN A 230 0.46 12.25 -2.65
CA ASN A 230 -0.71 13.12 -2.80
C ASN A 230 -1.69 13.02 -1.62
N THR A 231 -1.39 12.19 -0.62
CA THR A 231 -2.16 12.16 0.64
C THR A 231 -1.71 13.34 1.49
N PHE A 232 -2.52 14.39 1.50
CA PHE A 232 -2.39 15.51 2.43
C PHE A 232 -3.33 15.28 3.61
N GLU A 233 -2.94 15.72 4.81
CA GLU A 233 -3.88 15.83 5.91
C GLU A 233 -5.07 16.66 5.43
N GLN A 234 -6.29 16.13 5.60
CA GLN A 234 -7.46 16.97 5.41
C GLN A 234 -7.52 17.93 6.60
N PRO A 235 -7.39 19.26 6.38
CA PRO A 235 -7.46 20.23 7.47
C PRO A 235 -8.89 20.40 8.00
N GLN A 236 -9.82 19.50 7.65
CA GLN A 236 -11.23 19.66 7.96
C GLN A 236 -11.52 19.16 9.35
N ASP A 237 -12.05 20.05 10.18
CA ASP A 237 -12.80 19.69 11.38
C ASP A 237 -13.95 18.78 10.94
N LEU A 238 -13.78 17.47 11.17
CA LEU A 238 -14.74 16.45 10.78
C LEU A 238 -16.10 16.70 11.44
N ASP A 239 -16.14 17.30 12.63
CA ASP A 239 -17.39 17.65 13.30
C ASP A 239 -18.09 18.77 12.58
N ARG A 240 -17.35 19.80 12.15
CA ARG A 240 -17.88 20.87 11.31
C ARG A 240 -18.40 20.34 9.97
N LEU A 241 -17.66 19.44 9.31
CA LEU A 241 -18.08 18.81 8.05
C LEU A 241 -19.41 18.05 8.24
N VAL A 242 -19.50 17.25 9.29
CA VAL A 242 -20.73 16.51 9.61
C VAL A 242 -21.89 17.47 9.90
N VAL A 243 -21.67 18.53 10.68
CA VAL A 243 -22.69 19.56 10.95
C VAL A 243 -23.15 20.26 9.67
N ASP A 244 -22.21 20.63 8.79
CA ASP A 244 -22.53 21.25 7.51
C ASP A 244 -23.38 20.33 6.63
N TYR A 245 -23.05 19.04 6.55
CA TYR A 245 -23.84 18.04 5.82
C TYR A 245 -25.19 17.77 6.47
N MET A 246 -25.30 17.74 7.81
CA MET A 246 -26.58 17.63 8.50
C MET A 246 -27.50 18.80 8.11
N ARG A 247 -26.96 20.03 8.09
CA ARG A 247 -27.69 21.23 7.68
C ARG A 247 -28.12 21.16 6.21
N ILE A 248 -27.25 20.70 5.32
CA ILE A 248 -27.51 20.64 3.87
C ILE A 248 -28.54 19.57 3.53
N THR A 249 -28.47 18.40 4.18
CA THR A 249 -29.24 17.20 3.80
C THR A 249 -30.46 16.96 4.67
N GLY A 250 -30.52 17.54 5.87
CA GLY A 250 -31.54 17.26 6.88
C GLY A 250 -31.40 15.88 7.54
N LEU A 251 -30.32 15.15 7.26
CA LEU A 251 -30.08 13.83 7.85
C LEU A 251 -29.55 13.94 9.29
N PRO A 252 -29.89 12.99 10.17
CA PRO A 252 -29.32 12.95 11.51
C PRO A 252 -27.81 12.64 11.46
N ARG A 253 -27.09 13.09 12.49
CA ARG A 253 -25.62 12.94 12.60
C ARG A 253 -25.16 11.51 12.32
N ASP A 254 -25.85 10.53 12.89
CA ASP A 254 -25.48 9.11 12.78
C ASP A 254 -25.61 8.55 11.36
N SER A 255 -26.34 9.24 10.49
CA SER A 255 -26.47 8.92 9.05
C SER A 255 -25.36 9.54 8.19
N ILE A 256 -24.55 10.45 8.75
CA ILE A 256 -23.46 11.13 8.05
C ILE A 256 -22.15 10.72 8.69
N LYS A 257 -21.44 9.78 8.03
CA LYS A 257 -20.11 9.35 8.46
C LYS A 257 -19.07 9.99 7.54
N PRO A 258 -18.19 10.85 8.07
CA PRO A 258 -17.11 11.38 7.25
C PRO A 258 -16.19 10.22 6.87
N LEU A 259 -15.87 10.14 5.59
CA LEU A 259 -14.86 9.21 5.14
C LEU A 259 -13.51 9.72 5.67
N ARG A 260 -12.86 8.92 6.53
CA ARG A 260 -11.48 9.20 6.99
C ARG A 260 -10.47 9.15 5.84
N TYR A 261 -10.88 8.58 4.72
CA TYR A 261 -10.09 8.36 3.53
C TYR A 261 -10.83 8.89 2.30
N THR A 262 -10.23 9.86 1.63
CA THR A 262 -10.64 10.21 0.27
C THR A 262 -9.87 9.38 -0.73
N PRO A 263 -10.53 8.56 -1.58
CA PRO A 263 -9.85 7.84 -2.65
C PRO A 263 -9.15 8.87 -3.53
N HIS A 264 -7.84 8.74 -3.58
CA HIS A 264 -6.98 9.61 -4.37
C HIS A 264 -7.01 9.12 -5.80
N LEU A 265 -7.16 10.11 -6.67
CA LEU A 265 -7.29 10.04 -8.11
C LEU A 265 -6.40 8.94 -8.72
N ASP A 266 -6.94 8.16 -9.67
CA ASP A 266 -6.29 7.06 -10.39
C ASP A 266 -4.81 7.41 -10.61
N PRO A 267 -3.87 6.74 -9.93
CA PRO A 267 -2.45 7.04 -10.03
C PRO A 267 -1.93 7.03 -11.47
N TRP A 268 -2.52 6.23 -12.37
CA TRP A 268 -2.20 6.30 -13.80
C TRP A 268 -2.63 7.63 -14.44
N ALA A 269 -3.76 8.19 -14.01
CA ALA A 269 -4.21 9.51 -14.44
C ALA A 269 -3.35 10.62 -13.84
N LEU A 270 -2.94 10.51 -12.56
CA LEU A 270 -2.02 11.45 -11.94
C LEU A 270 -0.64 11.44 -12.60
N TYR A 271 -0.13 10.25 -12.93
CA TYR A 271 1.12 10.10 -13.65
C TYR A 271 1.04 10.74 -15.04
N TYR A 272 -0.04 10.47 -15.79
CA TYR A 272 -0.28 11.12 -17.08
C TYR A 272 -0.33 12.65 -16.95
N ARG A 273 -1.06 13.17 -15.95
CA ARG A 273 -1.11 14.61 -15.64
C ARG A 273 0.30 15.17 -15.45
N ASP A 274 1.10 14.52 -14.63
CA ASP A 274 2.46 14.99 -14.31
C ASP A 274 3.39 14.92 -15.54
N VAL A 275 3.24 13.91 -16.40
CA VAL A 275 3.93 13.85 -17.71
C VAL A 275 3.53 15.03 -18.60
N VAL A 276 2.23 15.35 -18.68
CA VAL A 276 1.74 16.51 -19.46
C VAL A 276 2.28 17.82 -18.89
N PHE A 277 2.35 17.97 -17.56
CA PHE A 277 2.94 19.14 -16.91
C PHE A 277 4.44 19.27 -17.20
N GLU A 278 5.20 18.17 -17.14
CA GLU A 278 6.62 18.16 -17.50
C GLU A 278 6.88 18.47 -18.98
N LEU A 279 5.94 18.11 -19.84
CA LEU A 279 5.94 18.49 -21.26
C LEU A 279 5.46 19.93 -21.49
N GLN A 280 5.06 20.65 -20.45
CA GLN A 280 4.47 21.99 -20.55
C GLN A 280 3.28 22.03 -21.51
N PHE A 281 2.44 21.00 -21.47
CA PHE A 281 1.23 20.87 -22.29
C PHE A 281 1.46 20.87 -23.81
N LYS A 282 2.64 20.45 -24.29
CA LYS A 282 2.83 20.12 -25.71
C LYS A 282 1.80 19.08 -26.18
N GLU A 283 1.36 19.18 -27.44
CA GLU A 283 0.52 18.17 -28.05
C GLU A 283 1.31 16.86 -28.19
N LEU A 284 0.75 15.76 -27.67
CA LEU A 284 1.48 14.50 -27.58
C LEU A 284 1.79 13.91 -28.96
N SER A 285 1.02 14.27 -30.00
CA SER A 285 1.31 13.93 -31.40
C SER A 285 2.64 14.50 -31.90
N GLU A 286 3.14 15.58 -31.30
CA GLU A 286 4.38 16.26 -31.70
C GLU A 286 5.60 15.79 -30.89
N VAL A 287 5.37 15.01 -29.84
CA VAL A 287 6.41 14.51 -28.94
C VAL A 287 6.79 13.09 -29.39
N ASP A 288 8.08 12.86 -29.66
CA ASP A 288 8.58 11.53 -29.98
C ASP A 288 8.65 10.61 -28.74
N ASP A 289 8.76 9.30 -28.97
CA ASP A 289 8.80 8.33 -27.88
C ASP A 289 10.03 8.49 -26.97
N GLU A 290 11.12 9.06 -27.46
CA GLU A 290 12.36 9.22 -26.69
C GLU A 290 12.30 10.42 -25.73
N GLU A 291 11.72 11.53 -26.16
CA GLU A 291 11.32 12.62 -25.27
C GLU A 291 10.31 12.13 -24.23
N LEU A 292 9.33 11.31 -24.61
CA LEU A 292 8.38 10.72 -23.65
C LEU A 292 9.06 9.84 -22.61
N ARG A 293 9.98 8.94 -23.00
CA ARG A 293 10.75 8.12 -22.06
C ARG A 293 11.55 8.99 -21.08
N ARG A 294 12.20 10.05 -21.57
CA ARG A 294 12.94 10.99 -20.73
C ARG A 294 12.04 11.73 -19.75
N VAL A 295 10.86 12.18 -20.18
CA VAL A 295 9.87 12.84 -19.31
C VAL A 295 9.36 11.89 -18.23
N ILE A 296 8.95 10.68 -18.62
CA ILE A 296 8.49 9.63 -17.70
C ILE A 296 9.54 9.39 -16.62
N LYS A 297 10.82 9.24 -17.02
CA LYS A 297 11.93 9.11 -16.06
C LYS A 297 11.99 10.30 -15.09
N ARG A 298 11.91 11.54 -15.58
CA ARG A 298 11.92 12.73 -14.71
C ARG A 298 10.76 12.78 -13.72
N VAL A 299 9.56 12.37 -14.14
CA VAL A 299 8.38 12.28 -13.24
C VAL A 299 8.64 11.28 -12.13
N ALA A 300 9.14 10.08 -12.45
CA ALA A 300 9.49 9.07 -11.45
C ALA A 300 10.56 9.58 -10.47
N GLU A 301 11.61 10.23 -10.97
CA GLU A 301 12.67 10.81 -10.14
C GLU A 301 12.15 11.92 -9.21
N LYS A 302 11.27 12.80 -9.72
CA LYS A 302 10.62 13.85 -8.91
C LYS A 302 9.78 13.26 -7.80
N ASN A 303 9.01 12.22 -8.09
CA ASN A 303 8.21 11.52 -7.09
C ASN A 303 9.10 10.90 -6.00
N LEU A 304 10.17 10.21 -6.38
CA LEU A 304 11.12 9.62 -5.43
C LEU A 304 11.82 10.68 -4.56
N LYS A 305 12.28 11.79 -5.16
CA LYS A 305 12.89 12.91 -4.42
C LYS A 305 11.93 13.48 -3.39
N PHE A 306 10.65 13.59 -3.73
CA PHE A 306 9.63 14.06 -2.79
C PHE A 306 9.41 13.08 -1.64
N LEU A 307 9.35 11.77 -1.89
CA LEU A 307 9.27 10.77 -0.82
C LEU A 307 10.50 10.79 0.11
N ILE A 308 11.71 10.94 -0.47
CA ILE A 308 12.94 11.14 0.31
C ILE A 308 12.82 12.39 1.20
N TYR A 309 12.32 13.50 0.64
CA TYR A 309 12.11 14.73 1.40
C TYR A 309 11.17 14.52 2.59
N LEU A 310 10.06 13.78 2.41
CA LEU A 310 9.09 13.50 3.47
C LEU A 310 9.66 12.63 4.59
N VAL A 311 10.53 11.67 4.27
CA VAL A 311 11.04 10.70 5.27
C VAL A 311 12.30 11.19 5.99
N LYS A 312 13.05 12.12 5.39
CA LYS A 312 14.31 12.66 5.95
C LYS A 312 14.19 13.15 7.41
N PRO A 313 13.15 13.88 7.84
CA PRO A 313 12.99 14.28 9.22
C PRO A 313 12.89 13.11 10.20
N LEU A 314 12.20 12.04 9.81
CA LEU A 314 12.06 10.82 10.62
C LEU A 314 13.43 10.15 10.82
N ILE A 315 14.20 9.97 9.74
CA ILE A 315 15.53 9.36 9.79
C ILE A 315 16.46 10.15 10.70
N LYS A 316 16.52 11.47 10.51
CA LYS A 316 17.36 12.36 11.32
C LYS A 316 17.02 12.30 12.81
N ASP A 317 15.73 12.22 13.14
CA ASP A 317 15.31 12.06 14.54
C ASP A 317 15.66 10.67 15.08
N ILE A 318 15.52 9.60 14.29
CA ILE A 318 15.91 8.23 14.70
C ILE A 318 17.42 8.16 14.95
N GLU A 319 18.23 8.72 14.05
CA GLU A 319 19.68 8.80 14.20
C GLU A 319 20.06 9.47 15.52
N LYS A 320 19.40 10.57 15.86
CA LYS A 320 19.75 11.34 17.06
C LYS A 320 19.28 10.71 18.37
N ILE A 321 18.02 10.29 18.44
CA ILE A 321 17.37 9.92 19.71
C ILE A 321 16.81 8.50 19.76
N GLY A 322 17.03 7.71 18.71
CA GLY A 322 16.57 6.33 18.59
C GLY A 322 15.06 6.22 18.39
N VAL A 323 14.61 5.01 18.04
CA VAL A 323 13.19 4.72 17.71
C VAL A 323 12.26 5.13 18.86
N LYS A 324 12.56 4.71 20.09
CA LYS A 324 11.76 5.05 21.28
C LYS A 324 11.72 6.56 21.55
N GLY A 325 12.84 7.26 21.31
CA GLY A 325 12.91 8.71 21.46
C GLY A 325 12.01 9.42 20.46
N VAL A 326 12.04 9.00 19.19
CA VAL A 326 11.16 9.52 18.13
C VAL A 326 9.71 9.28 18.46
N LEU A 327 9.32 8.05 18.80
CA LEU A 327 7.93 7.73 19.14
C LEU A 327 7.44 8.57 20.31
N LYS A 328 8.27 8.82 21.33
CA LYS A 328 7.92 9.70 22.44
C LYS A 328 7.77 11.17 22.00
N LYS A 329 8.68 11.66 21.16
CA LYS A 329 8.70 13.05 20.66
C LYS A 329 7.49 13.32 19.76
N TRP A 330 7.26 12.47 18.77
CA TRP A 330 6.24 12.65 17.74
C TRP A 330 4.83 12.39 18.27
N ASN A 331 4.67 11.52 19.27
CA ASN A 331 3.38 11.27 19.92
C ASN A 331 3.04 12.26 21.05
N ARG A 332 3.84 13.31 21.27
CA ARG A 332 3.60 14.25 22.35
C ARG A 332 2.30 15.03 22.08
N GLY A 333 1.32 14.89 22.96
CA GLY A 333 0.03 15.56 22.84
C GLY A 333 -0.93 14.91 21.83
N ILE A 334 -0.55 13.75 21.27
CA ILE A 334 -1.39 13.00 20.33
C ILE A 334 -2.27 12.00 21.11
N PRO A 335 -3.59 11.94 20.85
CA PRO A 335 -4.48 10.93 21.43
C PRO A 335 -3.96 9.50 21.22
N GLU A 336 -4.20 8.59 22.18
CA GLU A 336 -3.64 7.23 22.18
C GLU A 336 -3.93 6.49 20.87
N GLU A 337 -5.16 6.59 20.38
CA GLU A 337 -5.65 5.99 19.15
C GLU A 337 -5.05 6.57 17.86
N LEU A 338 -4.38 7.73 17.97
CA LEU A 338 -3.70 8.41 16.86
C LEU A 338 -2.18 8.36 16.99
N LYS A 339 -1.63 7.63 17.97
CA LYS A 339 -0.17 7.55 18.14
C LYS A 339 0.49 6.79 16.99
N TYR A 340 1.60 7.34 16.54
CA TYR A 340 2.56 6.70 15.66
C TYR A 340 3.21 5.50 16.37
N THR A 341 3.47 4.44 15.63
CA THR A 341 4.08 3.21 16.14
C THR A 341 5.19 2.73 15.22
N GLU A 342 5.93 1.70 15.64
CA GLU A 342 6.99 1.09 14.83
C GLU A 342 6.47 0.55 13.49
N TYR A 343 5.22 0.07 13.44
CA TYR A 343 4.57 -0.33 12.18
C TYR A 343 4.45 0.83 11.19
N HIS A 344 4.26 2.06 11.68
CA HIS A 344 4.14 3.23 10.82
C HIS A 344 5.50 3.64 10.26
N ILE A 345 6.55 3.59 11.08
CA ILE A 345 7.94 3.78 10.63
C ILE A 345 8.24 2.79 9.49
N LEU A 346 7.87 1.52 9.66
CA LEU A 346 8.08 0.48 8.64
C LEU A 346 7.18 0.68 7.42
N SER A 347 5.98 1.23 7.58
CA SER A 347 5.06 1.53 6.47
C SER A 347 5.63 2.58 5.52
N GLU A 348 6.37 3.58 6.03
CA GLU A 348 7.02 4.61 5.19
C GLU A 348 8.08 4.03 4.24
N VAL A 349 8.64 2.87 4.60
CA VAL A 349 9.63 2.16 3.78
C VAL A 349 9.00 1.62 2.50
N VAL A 350 7.71 1.28 2.52
CA VAL A 350 7.01 0.60 1.41
C VAL A 350 6.95 1.47 0.14
N PRO A 351 6.35 2.67 0.15
CA PRO A 351 6.30 3.52 -1.05
C PRO A 351 7.71 3.96 -1.49
N LEU A 352 8.62 4.20 -0.55
CA LEU A 352 10.00 4.60 -0.86
C LEU A 352 10.77 3.48 -1.59
N GLY A 353 10.63 2.23 -1.13
CA GLY A 353 11.28 1.07 -1.74
C GLY A 353 10.78 0.75 -3.14
N PHE A 354 9.46 0.82 -3.37
CA PHE A 354 8.89 0.63 -4.70
C PHE A 354 9.23 1.77 -5.67
N ALA A 355 9.20 3.02 -5.20
CA ALA A 355 9.62 4.17 -6.02
C ALA A 355 11.12 4.10 -6.36
N SER A 356 11.96 3.69 -5.40
CA SER A 356 13.39 3.42 -5.62
C SER A 356 13.60 2.34 -6.69
N LEU A 357 12.88 1.21 -6.58
CA LEU A 357 12.94 0.13 -7.56
C LEU A 357 12.55 0.62 -8.96
N LEU A 358 11.44 1.36 -9.08
CA LEU A 358 11.00 1.93 -10.35
C LEU A 358 12.07 2.86 -10.93
N VAL A 359 12.61 3.80 -10.16
CA VAL A 359 13.65 4.73 -10.63
C VAL A 359 14.91 3.97 -11.07
N ARG A 360 15.27 2.86 -10.39
CA ARG A 360 16.36 2.00 -10.84
C ARG A 360 16.05 1.35 -12.17
N LYS A 361 14.84 0.80 -12.37
CA LYS A 361 14.36 0.22 -13.63
C LYS A 361 14.42 1.23 -14.79
N LEU A 362 14.11 2.50 -14.51
CA LEU A 362 14.16 3.60 -15.48
C LEU A 362 15.58 4.18 -15.67
N GLY A 363 16.60 3.58 -15.07
CA GLY A 363 18.00 3.86 -15.35
C GLY A 363 18.60 5.02 -14.58
N ASN A 364 18.09 5.39 -13.40
CA ASN A 364 18.79 6.28 -12.48
C ASN A 364 19.25 5.50 -11.25
N LYS A 365 20.49 5.02 -11.29
CA LYS A 365 21.08 4.17 -10.25
C LYS A 365 21.37 4.94 -8.97
N GLU A 366 22.01 6.11 -9.08
CA GLU A 366 22.44 6.92 -7.94
C GLU A 366 21.27 7.29 -7.02
N LEU A 367 20.21 7.88 -7.58
CA LEU A 367 19.03 8.27 -6.81
C LEU A 367 18.31 7.05 -6.20
N ALA A 368 18.27 5.94 -6.94
CA ALA A 368 17.65 4.72 -6.45
C ALA A 368 18.44 4.10 -5.28
N GLU A 369 19.77 4.08 -5.35
CA GLU A 369 20.66 3.60 -4.29
C GLU A 369 20.61 4.53 -3.05
N GLU A 370 20.52 5.86 -3.22
CA GLU A 370 20.28 6.79 -2.10
C GLU A 370 18.97 6.44 -1.36
N ALA A 371 17.87 6.25 -2.12
CA ALA A 371 16.59 5.87 -1.53
C ALA A 371 16.63 4.49 -0.85
N LEU A 372 17.32 3.52 -1.47
CA LEU A 372 17.47 2.18 -0.92
C LEU A 372 18.26 2.19 0.40
N LYS A 373 19.26 3.08 0.52
CA LYS A 373 19.97 3.32 1.77
C LYS A 373 19.03 3.79 2.87
N TYR A 374 18.17 4.79 2.61
CA TYR A 374 17.17 5.24 3.59
C TYR A 374 16.18 4.14 3.98
N VAL A 375 15.74 3.33 3.01
CA VAL A 375 14.94 2.11 3.25
C VAL A 375 15.63 1.20 4.26
N LYS A 376 16.91 0.89 4.04
CA LYS A 376 17.69 0.03 4.93
C LYS A 376 17.91 0.64 6.29
N MET A 377 18.13 1.96 6.39
CA MET A 377 18.27 2.66 7.67
C MET A 377 17.01 2.55 8.52
N LEU A 378 15.83 2.76 7.93
CA LEU A 378 14.56 2.62 8.66
C LEU A 378 14.30 1.18 9.10
N VAL A 379 14.65 0.19 8.26
CA VAL A 379 14.55 -1.23 8.63
C VAL A 379 15.54 -1.59 9.74
N ALA A 380 16.80 -1.16 9.62
CA ALA A 380 17.84 -1.37 10.62
C ALA A 380 17.44 -0.78 11.97
N ALA A 381 16.89 0.43 11.97
CA ALA A 381 16.43 1.11 13.17
C ALA A 381 15.47 0.24 14.00
N LEU A 382 14.54 -0.42 13.32
CA LEU A 382 13.53 -1.26 13.97
C LEU A 382 14.08 -2.64 14.34
N ILE A 383 14.83 -3.30 13.45
CA ILE A 383 15.39 -4.65 13.71
C ILE A 383 16.36 -4.61 14.90
N TYR A 384 17.17 -3.56 15.00
CA TYR A 384 18.19 -3.43 16.04
C TYR A 384 17.73 -2.61 17.27
N ASP A 385 16.46 -2.16 17.33
CA ASP A 385 15.95 -1.25 18.38
C ASP A 385 16.89 -0.07 18.63
N TYR A 386 17.28 0.61 17.55
CA TYR A 386 18.33 1.63 17.55
C TYR A 386 18.07 2.74 18.58
N LYS A 387 19.05 3.01 19.45
CA LYS A 387 18.89 3.91 20.62
C LYS A 387 19.35 5.35 20.40
N GLY A 388 19.89 5.65 19.22
CA GLY A 388 20.47 6.95 18.88
C GLY A 388 22.00 6.95 18.92
N GLU A 389 22.61 7.84 18.15
CA GLU A 389 24.06 7.92 17.90
C GLU A 389 24.90 8.04 19.18
N GLU A 390 24.41 8.75 20.20
CA GLU A 390 25.14 8.92 21.47
C GLU A 390 25.19 7.63 22.29
N LYS A 391 24.31 6.67 22.01
CA LYS A 391 24.13 5.43 22.81
C LYS A 391 24.58 4.17 22.08
N GLU A 392 24.82 4.27 20.77
CA GLU A 392 25.14 3.15 19.90
C GLU A 392 26.59 3.25 19.44
N SER A 393 27.28 2.12 19.31
CA SER A 393 28.66 2.09 18.83
C SER A 393 28.78 2.26 17.31
N LYS A 394 27.66 2.16 16.60
CA LYS A 394 27.55 2.29 15.15
C LYS A 394 26.52 3.35 14.82
N THR A 395 26.78 4.09 13.76
CA THR A 395 25.80 4.97 13.13
C THR A 395 24.66 4.14 12.53
N LEU A 396 23.51 4.78 12.33
CA LEU A 396 22.38 4.10 11.68
C LEU A 396 22.71 3.67 10.24
N GLU A 397 23.56 4.45 9.55
CA GLU A 397 24.05 4.13 8.22
C GLU A 397 24.91 2.85 8.21
N GLU A 398 25.86 2.71 9.14
CA GLU A 398 26.68 1.49 9.25
C GLU A 398 25.82 0.26 9.54
N LEU A 399 24.80 0.38 10.41
CA LEU A 399 23.85 -0.71 10.66
C LEU A 399 23.01 -1.03 9.43
N ALA A 400 22.69 -0.04 8.60
CA ALA A 400 21.94 -0.24 7.37
C ALA A 400 22.70 -1.08 6.33
N GLU A 401 24.03 -1.00 6.31
CA GLU A 401 24.86 -1.82 5.42
C GLU A 401 24.78 -3.31 5.76
N GLU A 402 24.56 -3.63 7.05
CA GLU A 402 24.39 -5.00 7.53
C GLU A 402 23.01 -5.59 7.19
N VAL A 403 22.03 -4.74 6.88
CA VAL A 403 20.69 -5.17 6.49
C VAL A 403 20.71 -5.78 5.09
N LYS A 404 20.39 -7.07 5.05
CA LYS A 404 19.95 -7.78 3.84
C LYS A 404 18.43 -7.74 3.79
N LEU A 405 17.90 -7.06 2.78
CA LEU A 405 16.46 -6.90 2.57
C LEU A 405 15.81 -8.22 2.16
#